data_AF-A0A373C5P8-F1
#
_entry.id   AF-A0A373C5P8-F1
#
_cell.length_a   1.000
_cell.length_b   1.000
_cell.length_c   1.000
_cell.angle_alpha   90.00
_cell.angle_beta   90.00
_cell.angle_gamma   90.00
#
_symmetry.space_group_name_H-M   'P 1'
#
loop_
_entity.id
_entity.type
_entity.pdbx_description
1 polymer ?
#
loop_
_entity_poly.entity_id
_entity_poly.type
_entity_poly.pdbx_seq_one_letter_code
_entity_poly.pdbx_strand_id
1 'polypeptide(L)'
;MFCRLKVCSYILAANDAGSLKAAPLRILKFPVVLPHKFLDAGRFNLRFSDTSEIIEIADKLRWYRYQRGLRQRSVADYADIDRSTYIHYEEAGRG
;
A
#
# COMPACT_ATOMS: atom_id res chain seq x y z
N MET A 1 7.80 -30.14 -8.24
CA MET A 1 8.46 -29.19 -9.17
C MET A 1 7.63 -27.93 -9.28
N PHE A 2 8.28 -26.77 -9.14
CA PHE A 2 7.64 -25.45 -9.27
C PHE A 2 8.10 -24.81 -10.58
N CYS A 3 7.15 -24.51 -11.48
CA CYS A 3 7.45 -24.02 -12.82
C CYS A 3 6.80 -22.65 -13.04
N ARG A 4 7.56 -21.65 -13.50
CA ARG A 4 7.02 -20.34 -13.87
C ARG A 4 6.55 -20.38 -15.32
N LEU A 5 5.29 -20.04 -15.57
CA LEU A 5 4.73 -19.93 -16.91
C LEU A 5 4.84 -18.51 -17.47
N LYS A 6 4.40 -17.51 -16.67
CA LYS A 6 4.35 -16.09 -17.02
C LYS A 6 4.58 -15.23 -15.77
N VAL A 7 4.51 -13.90 -15.89
CA VAL A 7 4.59 -12.98 -14.75
C VAL A 7 3.50 -13.35 -13.72
N CYS A 8 3.92 -13.71 -12.51
CA CYS A 8 3.06 -14.14 -11.39
C CYS A 8 2.23 -15.43 -11.58
N SER A 9 2.39 -16.15 -12.70
CA SER A 9 1.70 -17.42 -12.97
C SER A 9 2.66 -18.59 -12.87
N TYR A 10 2.34 -19.53 -11.99
CA TYR A 10 3.14 -20.71 -11.69
C TYR A 10 2.29 -21.98 -11.81
N ILE A 11 2.96 -23.11 -12.03
CA ILE A 11 2.37 -24.44 -11.90
C ILE A 11 3.15 -25.17 -10.81
N LEU A 12 2.40 -25.80 -9.91
CA LEU A 12 2.92 -26.82 -9.02
C LEU A 12 2.68 -28.18 -9.68
N ALA A 13 3.74 -28.91 -9.97
CA ALA A 13 3.67 -30.25 -10.55
C ALA A 13 4.31 -31.27 -9.61
N ALA A 14 3.64 -32.38 -9.35
CA ALA A 14 4.16 -33.51 -8.58
C ALA A 14 3.97 -34.80 -9.37
N ASN A 15 4.99 -35.66 -9.37
CA ASN A 15 4.87 -37.00 -9.89
C ASN A 15 4.61 -37.93 -8.71
N ASP A 16 3.47 -38.61 -8.74
CA ASP A 16 3.04 -39.56 -7.72
C ASP A 16 2.82 -40.90 -8.41
N ALA A 17 3.74 -41.84 -8.18
CA ALA A 17 3.73 -43.20 -8.73
C ALA A 17 3.43 -43.27 -10.26
N GLY A 18 3.99 -42.36 -11.06
CA GLY A 18 3.80 -42.33 -12.52
C GLY A 18 2.63 -41.48 -13.02
N SER A 19 1.85 -40.89 -12.11
CA SER A 19 0.81 -39.91 -12.45
C SER A 19 1.31 -38.49 -12.19
N LEU A 20 1.25 -37.64 -13.23
CA LEU A 20 1.60 -36.23 -13.12
C LEU A 20 0.39 -35.44 -12.62
N LYS A 21 0.46 -35.00 -11.36
CA LYS A 21 -0.53 -34.07 -10.76
C LYS A 21 -0.02 -32.65 -10.94
N ALA A 22 -0.79 -31.80 -11.62
CA ALA A 22 -0.47 -30.39 -11.79
C ALA A 22 -1.60 -29.50 -11.29
N ALA A 23 -1.26 -28.43 -10.56
CA ALA A 23 -2.20 -27.44 -10.05
C ALA A 23 -1.74 -26.02 -10.43
N PRO A 24 -2.65 -25.14 -10.90
CA PRO A 24 -2.33 -23.75 -11.16
C PRO A 24 -2.08 -23.00 -9.84
N LEU A 25 -1.02 -22.20 -9.79
CA LEU A 25 -0.61 -21.43 -8.62
C LEU A 25 -0.37 -19.97 -9.03
N ARG A 26 -1.02 -19.03 -8.35
CA ARG A 26 -0.85 -17.60 -8.59
C ARG A 26 -0.26 -16.95 -7.35
N ILE A 27 0.96 -16.40 -7.48
CA ILE A 27 1.59 -15.67 -6.40
C ILE A 27 1.22 -14.20 -6.56
N LEU A 28 0.37 -13.71 -5.68
CA LEU A 28 0.00 -12.31 -5.62
C LEU A 28 1.09 -11.55 -4.84
N LYS A 29 1.57 -10.46 -5.42
CA LYS A 29 2.45 -9.51 -4.73
C LYS A 29 1.60 -8.35 -4.27
N PHE A 30 1.56 -8.13 -2.97
CA PHE A 30 0.99 -6.92 -2.40
C PHE A 30 2.15 -6.01 -2.00
N PRO A 31 2.05 -4.69 -2.23
CA PRO A 31 3.01 -3.77 -1.64
C PRO A 31 2.99 -4.00 -0.13
N VAL A 32 4.17 -4.22 0.46
CA VAL A 32 4.31 -4.30 1.91
C VAL A 32 4.12 -2.88 2.44
N VAL A 33 2.87 -2.49 2.65
CA VAL A 33 2.55 -1.33 3.47
C VAL A 33 2.92 -1.76 4.89
N LEU A 34 3.93 -1.13 5.48
CA LEU A 34 4.40 -1.46 6.82
C LEU A 34 3.18 -1.58 7.76
N PRO A 35 3.05 -2.65 8.56
CA PRO A 35 1.97 -2.80 9.54
C PRO A 35 2.20 -1.81 10.69
N HIS A 36 2.02 -0.53 10.41
CA HIS A 36 1.98 0.52 11.39
C HIS A 36 0.57 1.11 11.35
N LYS A 37 -0.27 0.57 12.24
CA LYS A 37 -1.41 1.16 13.00
C LYS A 37 -2.26 2.31 12.40
N PHE A 38 -2.17 2.62 11.12
CA PHE A 38 -3.06 3.56 10.47
C PHE A 38 -4.17 2.78 9.78
N LEU A 39 -5.14 2.31 10.57
CA LEU A 39 -6.41 1.80 10.01
C LEU A 39 -7.00 2.80 9.00
N ASP A 40 -6.82 4.09 9.27
CA ASP A 40 -7.18 5.19 8.39
C ASP A 40 -6.44 5.13 7.05
N ALA A 41 -5.16 4.75 7.00
CA ALA A 41 -4.42 4.60 5.74
C ALA A 41 -4.99 3.45 4.90
N GLY A 42 -5.39 2.35 5.54
CA GLY A 42 -6.03 1.22 4.85
C GLY A 42 -7.37 1.63 4.22
N ARG A 43 -8.23 2.34 4.97
CA ARG A 43 -9.50 2.87 4.44
C ARG A 43 -9.29 3.92 3.36
N PHE A 44 -8.28 4.76 3.51
CA PHE A 44 -7.97 5.84 2.58
C PHE A 44 -7.40 5.33 1.25
N ASN A 45 -6.47 4.38 1.30
CA ASN A 45 -5.87 3.77 0.10
C ASN A 45 -6.87 2.92 -0.69
N LEU A 46 -7.92 2.38 -0.05
CA LEU A 46 -9.01 1.72 -0.76
C LEU A 46 -9.91 2.70 -1.54
N ARG A 47 -9.96 3.97 -1.09
CA ARG A 47 -10.82 5.00 -1.67
C ARG A 47 -10.18 5.71 -2.87
N PHE A 48 -8.85 5.86 -2.87
CA PHE A 48 -8.11 6.54 -3.93
C PHE A 48 -7.06 5.61 -4.51
N SER A 49 -7.25 5.24 -5.78
CA SER A 49 -6.33 4.38 -6.51
C SER A 49 -5.19 5.17 -7.15
N ASP A 50 -5.47 6.42 -7.54
CA ASP A 50 -4.51 7.37 -8.09
C ASP A 50 -4.61 8.74 -7.39
N THR A 51 -3.47 9.41 -7.27
CA THR A 51 -3.36 10.79 -6.77
C THR A 51 -4.14 11.81 -7.61
N SER A 52 -4.35 11.50 -8.89
CA SER A 52 -5.12 12.34 -9.82
C SER A 52 -6.60 12.45 -9.42
N GLU A 53 -7.12 11.44 -8.72
CA GLU A 53 -8.51 11.39 -8.21
C GLU A 53 -8.70 12.26 -6.96
N ILE A 54 -7.60 12.71 -6.34
CA ILE A 54 -7.61 13.50 -5.13
C ILE A 54 -7.65 14.98 -5.49
N ILE A 55 -8.74 15.66 -5.14
CA ILE A 55 -8.92 17.09 -5.41
C ILE A 55 -8.36 17.93 -4.25
N GLU A 56 -8.63 17.53 -3.01
CA GLU A 56 -8.24 18.26 -1.81
C GLU A 56 -6.75 18.15 -1.50
N ILE A 57 -6.12 19.28 -1.18
CA ILE A 57 -4.69 19.35 -0.86
C ILE A 57 -4.38 18.56 0.42
N ALA A 58 -5.25 18.65 1.43
CA ALA A 58 -5.11 17.90 2.68
C ALA A 58 -5.12 16.38 2.43
N ASP A 59 -5.95 15.90 1.50
CA ASP A 59 -6.00 14.49 1.12
C ASP A 59 -4.74 14.06 0.36
N LYS A 60 -4.15 14.92 -0.48
CA LYS A 60 -2.86 14.64 -1.13
C LYS A 60 -1.74 14.50 -0.10
N LEU A 61 -1.70 15.39 0.90
CA LEU A 61 -0.70 15.31 1.97
C LEU A 61 -0.81 13.99 2.74
N ARG A 62 -2.03 13.59 3.12
CA ARG A 62 -2.30 12.30 3.76
C ARG A 62 -1.84 11.13 2.88
N TRP A 63 -2.17 11.17 1.58
CA TRP A 63 -1.78 10.12 0.62
C TRP A 63 -0.26 9.94 0.53
N TYR A 64 0.49 11.03 0.29
CA TYR A 64 1.95 10.96 0.20
C TYR A 64 2.59 10.50 1.50
N ARG A 65 2.06 10.92 2.64
CA ARG A 65 2.51 10.46 3.95
C ARG A 65 2.27 8.96 4.13
N TYR A 66 1.10 8.45 3.73
CA TYR A 66 0.78 7.02 3.81
C TYR A 66 1.65 6.17 2.89
N GLN A 67 1.90 6.60 1.65
CA GLN A 67 2.80 5.88 0.74
C GLN A 67 4.23 5.79 1.27
N ARG A 68 4.66 6.79 2.04
CA ARG A 68 5.99 6.80 2.69
C ARG A 68 5.99 6.20 4.10
N GLY A 69 4.85 5.79 4.63
CA GLY A 69 4.73 5.21 5.98
C GLY A 69 5.13 6.16 7.11
N LEU A 70 5.05 7.47 6.90
CA LEU A 70 5.54 8.47 7.85
C LEU A 70 4.47 8.88 8.88
N ARG A 71 4.92 9.20 10.10
CA ARG A 71 4.08 9.86 11.11
C ARG A 71 4.05 11.35 10.85
N GLN A 72 2.98 12.04 11.27
CA GLN A 72 2.87 13.51 11.18
C GLN A 72 4.11 14.22 11.76
N ARG A 73 4.59 13.76 12.93
CA ARG A 73 5.83 14.26 13.54
C ARG A 73 7.03 14.14 12.59
N SER A 74 7.24 12.97 11.99
CA SER A 74 8.37 12.75 11.09
C SER A 74 8.30 13.59 9.82
N VAL A 75 7.09 13.92 9.34
CA VAL A 75 6.93 14.84 8.20
C VAL A 75 7.20 16.28 8.62
N ALA A 76 6.72 16.70 9.79
CA ALA A 76 6.99 18.02 10.35
C ALA A 76 8.49 18.23 10.60
N ASP A 77 9.16 17.24 11.21
CA ASP A 77 10.61 17.23 11.46
C ASP A 77 11.40 17.32 10.13
N TYR A 78 10.94 16.66 9.06
CA TYR A 78 11.58 16.72 7.74
C TYR A 78 11.38 18.06 7.03
N ALA A 79 10.20 18.67 7.18
CA ALA A 79 9.85 19.94 6.57
C ALA A 79 10.28 21.16 7.39
N ASP A 80 10.89 20.94 8.56
CA ASP A 80 11.30 21.95 9.53
C ASP A 80 10.16 22.93 9.90
N ILE A 81 8.97 22.36 10.15
CA ILE A 81 7.78 23.09 10.58
C ILE A 81 7.29 22.57 11.93
N ASP A 82 6.52 23.40 12.64
CA ASP A 82 5.88 22.94 13.85
C ASP A 82 4.87 21.81 13.56
N ARG A 83 4.83 20.84 14.47
CA ARG A 83 3.95 19.68 14.33
C ARG A 83 2.47 20.09 14.27
N SER A 84 2.05 21.10 15.02
CA SER A 84 0.67 21.59 15.00
C SER A 84 0.31 22.18 13.64
N THR A 85 1.24 22.91 13.02
CA THR A 85 1.08 23.45 11.67
C THR A 85 0.84 22.34 10.65
N TYR A 86 1.63 21.26 10.70
CA TYR A 86 1.42 20.11 9.81
C TYR A 86 0.07 19.40 10.07
N ILE A 87 -0.34 19.25 11.33
CA ILE A 87 -1.65 18.67 11.69
C ILE A 87 -2.78 19.51 11.09
N HIS A 88 -2.71 20.84 11.18
CA HIS A 88 -3.74 21.72 10.61
C HIS A 88 -3.83 21.61 9.09
N TYR A 89 -2.72 21.47 8.37
CA TYR A 89 -2.75 21.21 6.93
C TYR A 89 -3.40 19.87 6.59
N GLU A 90 -3.14 18.85 7.40
CA GLU A 90 -3.81 17.56 7.26
C GLU A 90 -5.25 17.57 7.74
N GLU A 91 -5.76 18.60 8.40
CA GLU A 91 -7.16 18.66 8.89
C GLU A 91 -8.01 19.66 8.11
N ALA A 92 -7.39 20.52 7.31
CA ALA A 92 -8.09 21.42 6.41
C ALA A 92 -9.12 20.66 5.55
N GLY A 93 -10.37 21.15 5.52
CA GLY A 93 -11.46 20.55 4.76
C GLY A 93 -12.22 19.40 5.44
N ARG A 94 -11.89 19.02 6.70
CA ARG A 94 -12.73 18.12 7.54
C ARG A 94 -13.89 18.86 8.24
N GLY A 95 -14.48 19.85 7.57
CA GLY A 95 -15.66 20.59 8.03
C GLY A 95 -16.94 19.81 7.83
#